data_AF-A0A0S8HNJ9-F1
#
_entry.id   AF-A0A0S8HNJ9-F1
#
_cell.length_a   1.000
_cell.length_b   1.000
_cell.length_c   1.000
_cell.angle_alpha   90.00
_cell.angle_beta   90.00
_cell.angle_gamma   90.00
#
_symmetry.space_group_name_H-M   'P 1'
#
loop_
_entity.id
_entity.type
_entity.pdbx_description
1 polymer ?
#
loop_
_entity_poly.entity_id
_entity_poly.type
_entity_poly.pdbx_seq_one_letter_code
_entity_poly.pdbx_strand_id
1 'polypeptide(L)'
;MKEASGKTTPRQRAILGVLMLGLLLATVGAAWLLESSSSRRVRAAAEILAEIRKEGLDSFWPAELEVHWYLAQKDKRIIGWRAAAAGRSQNGDFLGVDVDMQGRRQDPVCEQWRLNADATEGAYTALVRTPLGYRPDTDITLQRGSVKVVQHNLPNYQRLQARSPAPENYLPEGLLEPVVRRVAAAGADAQFRLVFNDQPNPGGVVQYGSYRIRHLGRKTQSEGSWVDRVGVSAGGPRSGHALTYELDEKGRLLLVSTHQGLRWTPASEVEVTRVFPRASDYLLELMPRGLPRPDADLLPDRLELPDP
;
A
#
# COMPACT_ATOMS: atom_id res chain seq x y z
N MET A 1 -7.99 -25.14 60.81
CA MET A 1 -7.96 -25.39 59.35
C MET A 1 -7.03 -26.57 59.09
N LYS A 2 -7.58 -27.74 58.73
CA LYS A 2 -6.78 -28.90 58.29
C LYS A 2 -6.68 -28.82 56.77
N GLU A 3 -5.52 -28.46 56.24
CA GLU A 3 -5.23 -28.62 54.81
C GLU A 3 -5.15 -30.11 54.50
N ALA A 4 -6.13 -30.61 53.73
CA ALA A 4 -6.08 -31.94 53.16
C ALA A 4 -5.00 -31.96 52.06
N SER A 5 -3.77 -32.36 52.43
CA SER A 5 -2.71 -32.67 51.47
C SER A 5 -3.08 -33.94 50.70
N GLY A 6 -3.85 -33.77 49.63
CA GLY A 6 -4.20 -34.85 48.71
C GLY A 6 -2.95 -35.34 47.98
N LYS A 7 -2.37 -36.45 48.44
CA LYS A 7 -1.25 -37.12 47.75
C LYS A 7 -1.74 -37.64 46.40
N THR A 8 -1.36 -36.96 45.32
CA THR A 8 -1.57 -37.45 43.94
C THR A 8 -0.95 -38.83 43.77
N THR A 9 -1.72 -39.80 43.28
CA THR A 9 -1.23 -41.16 43.01
C THR A 9 -0.27 -41.18 41.81
N PRO A 10 0.65 -42.17 41.72
CA PRO A 10 1.55 -42.31 40.57
C PRO A 10 0.83 -42.34 39.21
N ARG A 11 -0.36 -42.96 39.16
CA ARG A 11 -1.22 -42.99 37.97
C ARG A 11 -1.71 -41.58 37.58
N GLN A 12 -2.13 -40.77 38.55
CA GLN A 12 -2.53 -39.38 38.29
C GLN A 12 -1.36 -38.54 37.77
N ARG A 13 -0.14 -38.76 38.29
CA ARG A 13 1.07 -38.10 37.77
C ARG A 13 1.40 -38.52 36.35
N ALA A 14 1.28 -39.79 36.02
CA ALA A 14 1.50 -40.30 34.66
C ALA A 14 0.48 -39.72 33.67
N ILE A 15 -0.81 -39.70 34.04
CA ILE A 15 -1.87 -39.09 33.22
C ILE A 15 -1.60 -37.60 33.01
N LEU A 16 -1.26 -36.87 34.07
CA LEU A 16 -0.92 -35.45 33.97
C LEU A 16 0.29 -35.22 33.05
N GLY A 17 1.33 -36.06 33.16
CA GLY A 17 2.51 -35.99 32.29
C GLY A 17 2.17 -36.20 30.81
N VAL A 18 1.30 -37.16 30.50
CA VAL A 18 0.82 -37.41 29.13
C VAL A 18 -0.02 -36.22 28.62
N LEU A 19 -0.88 -35.65 29.46
CA LEU A 19 -1.68 -34.46 29.09
C LEU A 19 -0.79 -33.24 28.82
N MET A 20 0.21 -32.99 29.67
CA MET A 20 1.16 -31.90 29.47
C MET A 20 2.01 -32.11 28.21
N LEU A 21 2.44 -33.34 27.92
CA LEU A 21 3.17 -33.67 26.69
C LEU A 21 2.29 -33.48 25.45
N GLY A 22 1.03 -33.92 25.50
CA GLY A 22 0.07 -33.71 24.42
C GLY A 22 -0.16 -32.22 24.14
N LEU A 23 -0.32 -31.41 25.18
CA LEU A 23 -0.44 -29.96 25.06
C LEU A 23 0.81 -29.32 24.45
N LEU A 24 2.00 -29.74 24.88
CA LEU A 24 3.27 -29.25 24.34
C LEU A 24 3.44 -29.59 22.85
N LEU A 25 3.14 -30.83 22.45
CA LEU A 25 3.22 -31.23 21.05
C LEU A 25 2.22 -30.45 20.18
N ALA A 26 1.02 -30.20 20.68
CA ALA A 26 0.02 -29.40 19.98
C ALA A 26 0.47 -27.94 19.80
N THR A 27 1.08 -27.32 20.82
CA THR A 27 1.57 -25.93 20.72
C THR A 27 2.77 -25.80 19.80
N VAL A 28 3.73 -26.74 19.88
CA VAL A 28 4.89 -26.79 18.96
C VAL A 28 4.42 -27.01 17.52
N GLY A 29 3.49 -27.95 17.30
CA GLY A 29 2.92 -28.22 15.98
C GLY A 29 2.19 -26.99 15.40
N ALA A 30 1.41 -26.28 16.23
CA ALA A 30 0.75 -25.05 15.82
C ALA A 30 1.75 -23.94 15.48
N ALA A 31 2.80 -23.75 16.29
CA ALA A 31 3.85 -22.77 16.04
C ALA A 31 4.58 -23.05 14.72
N TRP A 32 4.94 -24.31 14.47
CA TRP A 32 5.59 -24.73 13.23
C TRP A 32 4.71 -24.51 11.98
N LEU A 33 3.40 -24.81 12.08
CA LEU A 33 2.46 -24.53 10.99
C LEU A 33 2.33 -23.02 10.71
N LEU A 34 2.30 -22.19 11.75
CA LEU A 34 2.25 -20.73 11.60
C LEU A 34 3.52 -20.19 10.95
N GLU A 35 4.69 -20.61 11.43
CA GLU A 35 5.99 -20.21 10.90
C GLU A 35 6.16 -20.63 9.44
N SER A 36 5.89 -21.90 9.12
CA SER A 36 5.99 -22.41 7.75
C SER A 36 5.07 -21.67 6.78
N SER A 37 3.84 -21.32 7.20
CA SER A 37 2.93 -20.52 6.40
C SER A 37 3.46 -19.10 6.17
N SER A 38 4.06 -18.49 7.18
CA SER A 38 4.65 -17.15 7.10
C SER A 38 5.85 -17.14 6.15
N SER A 39 6.75 -18.10 6.31
CA SER A 39 7.94 -18.25 5.46
C SER A 39 7.60 -18.55 3.99
N ARG A 40 6.47 -19.22 3.71
CA ARG A 40 5.96 -19.35 2.33
C ARG A 40 5.50 -18.01 1.76
N ARG A 41 4.71 -17.23 2.51
CA ARG A 41 4.22 -15.91 2.06
C ARG A 41 5.35 -14.90 1.86
N VAL A 42 6.37 -14.94 2.71
CA VAL A 42 7.57 -14.08 2.58
C VAL A 42 8.39 -14.46 1.35
N ARG A 43 8.58 -15.76 1.08
CA ARG A 43 9.25 -16.23 -0.15
C ARG A 43 8.48 -15.84 -1.40
N ALA A 44 7.17 -16.07 -1.43
CA ALA A 44 6.33 -15.66 -2.56
C ALA A 44 6.41 -14.14 -2.83
N ALA A 45 6.46 -13.32 -1.77
CA ALA A 45 6.67 -11.88 -1.93
C ALA A 45 8.05 -11.54 -2.53
N ALA A 46 9.11 -12.20 -2.08
CA ALA A 46 10.45 -12.01 -2.63
C ALA A 46 10.54 -12.45 -4.10
N GLU A 47 9.92 -13.58 -4.46
CA GLU A 47 9.82 -14.08 -5.83
C GLU A 47 9.08 -13.09 -6.74
N ILE A 48 7.91 -12.59 -6.31
CA ILE A 48 7.14 -11.58 -7.05
C ILE A 48 7.97 -10.31 -7.30
N LEU A 49 8.70 -9.83 -6.28
CA LEU A 49 9.56 -8.65 -6.45
C LEU A 49 10.74 -8.94 -7.38
N ALA A 50 11.33 -10.12 -7.31
CA ALA A 50 12.40 -10.54 -8.21
C ALA A 50 11.92 -10.60 -9.66
N GLU A 51 10.69 -11.08 -9.91
CA GLU A 51 10.05 -11.07 -11.23
C GLU A 51 9.81 -9.63 -11.73
N ILE A 52 9.23 -8.76 -10.91
CA ILE A 52 9.02 -7.35 -11.27
C ILE A 52 10.36 -6.68 -11.66
N ARG A 53 11.41 -6.88 -10.84
CA ARG A 53 12.74 -6.33 -11.10
C ARG A 53 13.35 -6.87 -12.40
N LYS A 54 13.18 -8.17 -12.66
CA LYS A 54 13.69 -8.84 -13.87
C LYS A 54 13.00 -8.34 -15.13
N GLU A 55 11.68 -8.15 -15.07
CA GLU A 55 10.90 -7.66 -16.22
C GLU A 55 11.07 -6.16 -16.44
N GLY A 56 11.34 -5.40 -15.37
CA GLY A 56 11.45 -3.95 -15.40
C GLY A 56 10.08 -3.26 -15.38
N LEU A 57 10.08 -2.02 -14.94
CA LEU A 57 8.89 -1.20 -14.76
C LEU A 57 8.19 -0.79 -16.07
N ASP A 58 8.91 -0.81 -17.19
CA ASP A 58 8.36 -0.59 -18.53
C ASP A 58 7.24 -1.59 -18.89
N SER A 59 7.18 -2.76 -18.22
CA SER A 59 6.12 -3.75 -18.40
C SER A 59 4.83 -3.44 -17.64
N PHE A 60 4.87 -2.53 -16.66
CA PHE A 60 3.75 -2.19 -15.79
C PHE A 60 3.22 -0.78 -16.01
N TRP A 61 4.09 0.14 -16.42
CA TRP A 61 3.77 1.54 -16.61
C TRP A 61 4.14 2.00 -18.03
N PRO A 62 3.29 2.83 -18.66
CA PRO A 62 3.63 3.42 -19.94
C PRO A 62 4.83 4.36 -19.83
N ALA A 63 5.50 4.57 -20.96
CA ALA A 63 6.56 5.58 -21.06
C ALA A 63 6.00 7.00 -20.92
N GLU A 64 4.78 7.21 -21.44
CA GLU A 64 4.04 8.47 -21.33
C GLU A 64 3.43 8.64 -19.94
N LEU A 65 3.05 9.88 -19.60
CA LEU A 65 2.30 10.13 -18.39
C LEU A 65 0.92 9.47 -18.48
N GLU A 66 0.60 8.63 -17.52
CA GLU A 66 -0.74 8.08 -17.31
C GLU A 66 -1.31 8.62 -16.00
N VAL A 67 -2.54 9.13 -16.05
CA VAL A 67 -3.28 9.63 -14.88
C VAL A 67 -4.55 8.83 -14.70
N HIS A 68 -4.67 8.17 -13.56
CA HIS A 68 -5.86 7.46 -13.14
C HIS A 68 -6.64 8.27 -12.11
N TRP A 69 -7.87 8.63 -12.47
CA TRP A 69 -8.78 9.39 -11.63
C TRP A 69 -9.81 8.48 -10.96
N TYR A 70 -10.13 8.78 -9.70
CA TYR A 70 -11.08 8.02 -8.91
C TYR A 70 -12.00 8.96 -8.10
N LEU A 71 -13.26 8.57 -7.98
CA LEU A 71 -14.21 9.17 -7.03
C LEU A 71 -14.30 8.32 -5.77
N ALA A 72 -14.17 8.96 -4.60
CA ALA A 72 -14.42 8.33 -3.31
C ALA A 72 -15.91 8.39 -2.98
N GLN A 73 -16.51 7.23 -2.74
CA GLN A 73 -17.91 7.08 -2.38
C GLN A 73 -18.06 6.38 -1.04
N LYS A 74 -18.95 6.91 -0.18
CA LYS A 74 -19.38 6.27 1.07
C LYS A 74 -20.89 6.40 1.19
N ASP A 75 -21.58 5.29 1.44
CA ASP A 75 -23.05 5.24 1.53
C ASP A 75 -23.74 5.90 0.33
N LYS A 76 -23.21 5.64 -0.88
CA LYS A 76 -23.61 6.22 -2.19
C LYS A 76 -23.39 7.73 -2.35
N ARG A 77 -22.80 8.41 -1.37
CA ARG A 77 -22.42 9.83 -1.48
C ARG A 77 -20.98 9.94 -1.94
N ILE A 78 -20.73 10.81 -2.91
CA ILE A 78 -19.37 11.20 -3.28
C ILE A 78 -18.82 12.07 -2.14
N ILE A 79 -17.71 11.66 -1.56
CA ILE A 79 -17.09 12.34 -0.42
C ILE A 79 -15.66 12.81 -0.71
N GLY A 80 -15.12 12.52 -1.88
CA GLY A 80 -13.74 12.84 -2.21
C GLY A 80 -13.32 12.37 -3.60
N TRP A 81 -12.04 12.55 -3.89
CA TRP A 81 -11.40 12.14 -5.13
C TRP A 81 -9.96 11.70 -4.86
N ARG A 82 -9.42 10.89 -5.76
CA ARG A 82 -8.03 10.46 -5.77
C ARG A 82 -7.52 10.50 -7.20
N ALA A 83 -6.26 10.90 -7.37
CA ALA A 83 -5.55 10.81 -8.64
C ALA A 83 -4.21 10.12 -8.42
N ALA A 84 -3.94 9.08 -9.19
CA ALA A 84 -2.64 8.44 -9.26
C ALA A 84 -2.04 8.71 -10.64
N ALA A 85 -0.90 9.40 -10.69
CA ALA A 85 -0.20 9.70 -11.91
C ALA A 85 1.19 9.05 -11.89
N ALA A 86 1.58 8.41 -12.98
CA ALA A 86 2.89 7.79 -13.12
C ALA A 86 3.38 7.92 -14.57
N GLY A 87 4.70 7.96 -14.75
CA GLY A 87 5.30 8.00 -16.07
C GLY A 87 6.82 7.97 -16.01
N ARG A 88 7.44 7.82 -17.17
CA ARG A 88 8.90 7.82 -17.28
C ARG A 88 9.44 9.24 -17.36
N SER A 89 10.46 9.54 -16.56
CA SER A 89 11.19 10.81 -16.64
C SER A 89 12.28 10.77 -17.69
N GLN A 90 12.80 11.95 -18.04
CA GLN A 90 13.83 12.11 -19.08
C GLN A 90 15.14 11.37 -18.79
N ASN A 91 15.45 11.12 -17.52
CA ASN A 91 16.64 10.36 -17.10
C ASN A 91 16.42 8.83 -17.11
N GLY A 92 15.24 8.37 -17.54
CA GLY A 92 14.89 6.96 -17.63
C GLY A 92 14.31 6.33 -16.35
N ASP A 93 14.29 7.08 -15.23
CA ASP A 93 13.57 6.67 -14.01
C ASP A 93 12.05 6.72 -14.23
N PHE A 94 11.32 6.07 -13.34
CA PHE A 94 9.88 6.22 -13.20
C PHE A 94 9.57 7.15 -12.03
N LEU A 95 8.67 8.09 -12.27
CA LEU A 95 8.16 8.98 -11.25
C LEU A 95 6.66 8.75 -11.11
N GLY A 96 6.14 8.99 -9.92
CA GLY A 96 4.71 9.02 -9.72
C GLY A 96 4.28 9.80 -8.50
N VAL A 97 2.98 10.06 -8.46
CA VAL A 97 2.30 10.76 -7.38
C VAL A 97 0.93 10.13 -7.16
N ASP A 98 0.55 10.01 -5.89
CA ASP A 98 -0.79 9.63 -5.45
C ASP A 98 -1.34 10.76 -4.59
N VAL A 99 -2.41 11.39 -5.06
CA VAL A 99 -3.10 12.50 -4.39
C VAL A 99 -4.48 12.02 -3.96
N ASP A 100 -4.77 12.11 -2.68
CA ASP A 100 -6.06 11.72 -2.09
C ASP A 100 -6.66 12.88 -1.29
N MET A 101 -7.92 13.24 -1.61
CA MET A 101 -8.71 14.20 -0.86
C MET A 101 -10.05 13.59 -0.43
N GLN A 102 -10.28 13.43 0.87
CA GLN A 102 -11.53 12.88 1.43
C GLN A 102 -12.19 13.81 2.47
N GLY A 103 -13.52 13.86 2.44
CA GLY A 103 -14.36 14.49 3.46
C GLY A 103 -14.22 16.01 3.48
N ARG A 104 -14.36 16.61 4.68
CA ARG A 104 -14.13 18.06 4.90
C ARG A 104 -12.65 18.45 4.97
N ARG A 105 -11.72 17.54 4.65
CA ARG A 105 -10.29 17.88 4.63
C ARG A 105 -10.09 18.96 3.58
N GLN A 106 -9.53 20.10 4.00
CA GLN A 106 -9.19 21.19 3.08
C GLN A 106 -7.89 20.91 2.32
N ASP A 107 -7.09 19.96 2.79
CA ASP A 107 -5.78 19.66 2.22
C ASP A 107 -5.69 18.22 1.68
N PRO A 108 -5.11 18.03 0.49
CA PRO A 108 -4.84 16.72 -0.06
C PRO A 108 -3.70 16.01 0.71
N VAL A 109 -3.83 14.70 0.84
CA VAL A 109 -2.70 13.81 1.16
C VAL A 109 -1.99 13.53 -0.15
N CYS A 110 -0.67 13.74 -0.18
CA CYS A 110 0.14 13.55 -1.37
C CYS A 110 1.31 12.61 -1.05
N GLU A 111 1.50 11.62 -1.90
CA GLU A 111 2.62 10.69 -1.81
C GLU A 111 3.34 10.68 -3.16
N GLN A 112 4.59 11.12 -3.18
CA GLN A 112 5.43 11.12 -4.38
C GLN A 112 6.46 10.01 -4.30
N TRP A 113 6.77 9.39 -5.43
CA TRP A 113 7.81 8.39 -5.52
C TRP A 113 8.60 8.49 -6.82
N ARG A 114 9.82 7.97 -6.75
CA ARG A 114 10.74 7.75 -7.86
C ARG A 114 11.33 6.37 -7.73
N LEU A 115 11.35 5.60 -8.80
CA LEU A 115 11.99 4.29 -8.90
C LEU A 115 12.88 4.28 -10.13
N ASN A 116 14.05 3.66 -10.04
CA ASN A 116 14.82 3.35 -11.25
C ASN A 116 14.11 2.25 -12.07
N ALA A 117 14.50 2.03 -13.32
CA ALA A 117 13.78 1.17 -14.27
C ALA A 117 13.54 -0.28 -13.80
N ASP A 118 14.40 -0.83 -12.93
CA ASP A 118 14.25 -2.17 -12.37
C ASP A 118 13.71 -2.17 -10.92
N ALA A 119 13.36 -1.01 -10.37
CA ALA A 119 12.89 -0.82 -8.99
C ALA A 119 13.82 -1.41 -7.90
N THR A 120 15.13 -1.44 -8.16
CA THR A 120 16.15 -1.79 -7.14
C THR A 120 16.60 -0.58 -6.32
N GLU A 121 16.34 0.63 -6.81
CA GLU A 121 16.58 1.88 -6.13
C GLU A 121 15.37 2.80 -6.24
N GLY A 122 15.19 3.67 -5.24
CA GLY A 122 14.04 4.56 -5.22
C GLY A 122 14.08 5.61 -4.13
N ALA A 123 13.21 6.59 -4.27
CA ALA A 123 12.93 7.60 -3.27
C ALA A 123 11.43 7.82 -3.17
N TYR A 124 10.96 8.10 -1.97
CA TYR A 124 9.57 8.36 -1.66
C TYR A 124 9.50 9.52 -0.68
N THR A 125 8.51 10.37 -0.88
CA THR A 125 8.22 11.49 0.02
C THR A 125 6.71 11.54 0.26
N ALA A 126 6.31 11.43 1.52
CA ALA A 126 4.93 11.67 1.95
C ALA A 126 4.77 13.12 2.40
N LEU A 127 3.91 13.87 1.71
CA LEU A 127 3.51 15.23 2.04
C LEU A 127 2.08 15.21 2.55
N VAL A 128 1.89 15.44 3.85
CA VAL A 128 0.56 15.64 4.41
C VAL A 128 0.39 17.09 4.79
N ARG A 129 -0.21 17.88 3.88
CA ARG A 129 -0.64 19.24 4.22
C ARG A 129 -1.79 19.14 5.22
N THR A 130 -1.71 19.88 6.32
CA THR A 130 -2.85 20.06 7.24
C THR A 130 -2.96 21.53 7.61
N PRO A 131 -4.17 22.05 7.90
CA PRO A 131 -4.35 23.46 8.27
C PRO A 131 -3.69 23.80 9.62
N LEU A 132 -3.40 22.78 10.44
CA LEU A 132 -2.76 22.88 11.75
C LEU A 132 -1.24 22.68 11.72
N GLY A 133 -0.66 22.55 10.52
CA GLY A 133 0.77 22.82 10.27
C GLY A 133 1.80 21.75 10.62
N TYR A 134 1.44 20.59 11.17
CA TYR A 134 2.47 19.62 11.60
C TYR A 134 2.05 18.17 11.36
N ARG A 135 2.27 17.69 10.14
CA ARG A 135 2.65 16.29 9.97
C ARG A 135 4.10 16.25 9.48
N PRO A 136 4.92 15.36 10.05
CA PRO A 136 6.28 15.22 9.61
C PRO A 136 6.31 14.82 8.13
N ASP A 137 7.17 15.49 7.36
CA ASP A 137 7.50 15.05 6.02
C ASP A 137 8.45 13.86 6.15
N THR A 138 8.08 12.73 5.56
CA THR A 138 8.86 11.50 5.66
C THR A 138 9.44 11.18 4.29
N ASP A 139 10.76 11.15 4.23
CA ASP A 139 11.51 10.66 3.07
C ASP A 139 11.97 9.23 3.33
N ILE A 140 11.66 8.34 2.39
CA ILE A 140 12.12 6.95 2.39
C ILE A 140 12.97 6.76 1.14
N THR A 141 14.16 6.18 1.29
CA THR A 141 15.09 5.97 0.17
C THR A 141 15.60 4.54 0.19
N LEU A 142 15.41 3.83 -0.92
CA LEU A 142 16.03 2.55 -1.18
C LEU A 142 17.27 2.77 -2.05
N GLN A 143 18.44 2.41 -1.55
CA GLN A 143 19.68 2.51 -2.31
C GLN A 143 20.66 1.42 -1.90
N ARG A 144 21.23 0.72 -2.88
CA ARG A 144 22.21 -0.36 -2.67
C ARG A 144 21.76 -1.38 -1.61
N GLY A 145 20.51 -1.83 -1.69
CA GLY A 145 19.95 -2.83 -0.77
C GLY A 145 19.70 -2.35 0.66
N SER A 146 19.69 -1.03 0.90
CA SER A 146 19.41 -0.45 2.21
C SER A 146 18.31 0.58 2.14
N VAL A 147 17.41 0.55 3.13
CA VAL A 147 16.37 1.56 3.33
C VAL A 147 16.86 2.59 4.33
N LYS A 148 16.78 3.86 3.94
CA LYS A 148 17.00 5.03 4.79
C LYS A 148 15.67 5.75 4.96
N VAL A 149 15.36 6.15 6.18
CA VAL A 149 14.17 6.95 6.50
C VAL A 149 14.62 8.24 7.16
N VAL A 150 14.09 9.36 6.71
CA VAL A 150 14.33 10.68 7.29
C VAL A 150 12.99 11.33 7.55
N GLN A 151 12.80 11.81 8.76
CA GLN A 151 11.62 12.56 9.14
C GLN A 151 12.00 13.99 9.47
N HIS A 152 11.33 14.92 8.81
CA HIS A 152 11.54 16.36 8.94
C HIS A 152 10.39 17.00 9.72
N ASN A 153 10.56 18.29 10.05
CA ASN A 153 9.50 19.14 10.61
C ASN A 153 8.84 18.61 11.89
N LEU A 154 9.64 17.92 12.73
CA LEU A 154 9.20 17.50 14.06
C LEU A 154 9.15 18.69 15.01
N PRO A 155 8.33 18.61 16.09
CA PRO A 155 8.39 19.57 17.18
C PRO A 155 9.84 19.78 17.65
N ASN A 156 10.23 21.03 17.88
CA ASN A 156 11.60 21.46 18.23
C ASN A 156 12.65 21.35 17.12
N TYR A 157 12.25 21.31 15.84
CA TYR A 157 13.16 21.28 14.68
C TYR A 157 14.11 20.07 14.68
N GLN A 158 13.73 19.00 15.37
CA GLN A 158 14.52 17.77 15.35
C GLN A 158 14.35 17.07 14.00
N ARG A 159 15.46 16.52 13.51
CA ARG A 159 15.47 15.62 12.36
C ARG A 159 15.76 14.23 12.87
N LEU A 160 14.85 13.29 12.64
CA LEU A 160 15.09 11.88 12.95
C LEU A 160 15.50 11.15 11.67
N GLN A 161 16.50 10.29 11.80
CA GLN A 161 16.98 9.47 10.70
C GLN A 161 17.24 8.05 11.18
N ALA A 162 16.88 7.08 10.34
CA ALA A 162 17.20 5.68 10.54
C ALA A 162 17.70 5.05 9.24
N ARG A 163 18.46 3.96 9.36
CA ARG A 163 18.89 3.14 8.22
C ARG A 163 18.87 1.68 8.61
N SER A 164 18.49 0.82 7.67
CA SER A 164 18.50 -0.63 7.86
C SER A 164 18.75 -1.33 6.51
N PRO A 165 19.32 -2.55 6.48
CA PRO A 165 19.25 -3.40 5.31
C PRO A 165 17.80 -3.62 4.88
N ALA A 166 17.53 -3.55 3.58
CA ALA A 166 16.22 -3.87 3.03
C ALA A 166 16.03 -5.40 3.10
N PRO A 167 14.95 -5.91 3.71
CA PRO A 167 14.64 -7.33 3.58
C PRO A 167 14.33 -7.67 2.12
N GLU A 168 14.53 -8.91 1.70
CA GLU A 168 14.32 -9.34 0.31
C GLU A 168 12.89 -9.08 -0.20
N ASN A 169 11.91 -9.18 0.71
CA ASN A 169 10.51 -8.89 0.47
C ASN A 169 10.11 -7.43 0.77
N TYR A 170 11.06 -6.50 0.81
CA TYR A 170 10.78 -5.08 0.92
C TYR A 170 10.06 -4.58 -0.35
N LEU A 171 8.91 -3.94 -0.15
CA LEU A 171 8.09 -3.31 -1.16
C LEU A 171 8.39 -1.81 -1.19
N PRO A 172 9.20 -1.33 -2.14
CA PRO A 172 9.30 0.09 -2.45
C PRO A 172 7.93 0.71 -2.67
N GLU A 173 7.79 1.96 -2.24
CA GLU A 173 6.63 2.77 -2.54
C GLU A 173 6.50 2.98 -4.07
N GLY A 174 5.27 3.03 -4.57
CA GLY A 174 4.97 2.97 -6.01
C GLY A 174 4.73 1.55 -6.54
N LEU A 175 5.29 0.50 -5.95
CA LEU A 175 5.11 -0.88 -6.46
C LEU A 175 3.83 -1.60 -6.02
N LEU A 176 2.96 -0.95 -5.24
CA LEU A 176 1.78 -1.63 -4.69
C LEU A 176 0.86 -2.20 -5.78
N GLU A 177 0.58 -1.41 -6.83
CA GLU A 177 -0.28 -1.86 -7.92
C GLU A 177 0.35 -2.99 -8.75
N PRO A 178 1.61 -2.89 -9.25
CA PRO A 178 2.30 -4.01 -9.88
C PRO A 178 2.26 -5.31 -9.07
N VAL A 179 2.48 -5.21 -7.75
CA VAL A 179 2.46 -6.37 -6.86
C VAL A 179 1.05 -6.94 -6.69
N VAL A 180 0.03 -6.08 -6.56
CA VAL A 180 -1.38 -6.53 -6.50
C VAL A 180 -1.76 -7.31 -7.77
N ARG A 181 -1.34 -6.83 -8.95
CA ARG A 181 -1.54 -7.54 -10.23
C ARG A 181 -0.82 -8.89 -10.26
N ARG A 182 0.42 -8.96 -9.77
CA ARG A 182 1.19 -10.23 -9.68
C ARG A 182 0.57 -11.23 -8.72
N VAL A 183 0.08 -10.78 -7.57
CA VAL A 183 -0.62 -11.66 -6.63
C VAL A 183 -1.92 -12.21 -7.24
N ALA A 184 -2.67 -11.38 -7.99
CA ALA A 184 -3.84 -11.86 -8.72
C ALA A 184 -3.47 -12.93 -9.75
N ALA A 185 -2.46 -12.66 -10.58
CA ALA A 185 -2.02 -13.57 -11.64
C ALA A 185 -1.48 -14.90 -11.08
N ALA A 186 -0.70 -14.85 -9.99
CA ALA A 186 -0.15 -16.04 -9.34
C ALA A 186 -1.18 -16.82 -8.53
N GLY A 187 -2.31 -16.20 -8.13
CA GLY A 187 -3.30 -16.81 -7.25
C GLY A 187 -2.75 -17.18 -5.87
N ALA A 188 -1.70 -16.49 -5.41
CA ALA A 188 -0.94 -16.86 -4.21
C ALA A 188 -0.86 -15.73 -3.17
N ASP A 189 -1.03 -16.06 -1.90
CA ASP A 189 -0.84 -15.13 -0.78
C ASP A 189 0.64 -14.72 -0.65
N ALA A 190 0.89 -13.42 -0.54
CA ALA A 190 2.23 -12.86 -0.34
C ALA A 190 2.26 -11.87 0.83
N GLN A 191 3.40 -11.78 1.50
CA GLN A 191 3.62 -10.86 2.61
C GLN A 191 4.86 -10.02 2.38
N PHE A 192 4.65 -8.71 2.22
CA PHE A 192 5.67 -7.72 1.94
C PHE A 192 6.04 -6.94 3.19
N ARG A 193 7.28 -6.45 3.25
CA ARG A 193 7.74 -5.47 4.24
C ARG A 193 7.69 -4.09 3.62
N LEU A 194 7.32 -3.09 4.40
CA LEU A 194 7.34 -1.70 3.96
C LEU A 194 7.66 -0.79 5.15
N VAL A 195 7.99 0.46 4.88
CA VAL A 195 8.11 1.50 5.90
C VAL A 195 6.83 2.33 5.87
N PHE A 196 6.29 2.66 7.03
CA PHE A 196 5.12 3.55 7.13
C PHE A 196 5.58 4.99 7.36
N ASN A 197 4.74 5.95 6.95
CA ASN A 197 5.05 7.38 6.99
C ASN A 197 5.25 7.94 8.41
N ASP A 198 4.87 7.18 9.45
CA ASP A 198 5.07 7.57 10.86
C ASP A 198 6.48 7.22 11.40
N GLN A 199 7.38 6.74 10.54
CA GLN A 199 8.77 6.43 10.86
C GLN A 199 9.75 7.59 10.55
N PRO A 200 10.96 7.59 11.15
CA PRO A 200 11.47 6.61 12.12
C PRO A 200 10.99 6.90 13.54
N ASN A 201 10.92 5.85 14.36
CA ASN A 201 10.73 6.04 15.79
C ASN A 201 11.90 6.83 16.42
N PRO A 202 11.73 7.43 17.61
CA PRO A 202 12.82 8.10 18.33
C PRO A 202 14.05 7.22 18.61
N GLY A 203 13.95 5.91 18.44
CA GLY A 203 15.05 4.96 18.58
C GLY A 203 16.01 4.89 17.41
N GLY A 204 15.76 5.62 16.31
CA GLY A 204 16.67 5.68 15.15
C GLY A 204 16.78 4.36 14.37
N VAL A 205 15.80 3.47 14.51
CA VAL A 205 15.74 2.17 13.82
C VAL A 205 14.59 2.17 12.84
N VAL A 206 14.82 1.67 11.62
CA VAL A 206 13.75 1.48 10.63
C VAL A 206 12.85 0.34 11.10
N GLN A 207 11.61 0.65 11.48
CA GLN A 207 10.61 -0.38 11.77
C GLN A 207 9.85 -0.73 10.48
N TYR A 208 9.99 -1.98 10.06
CA TYR A 208 9.24 -2.48 8.91
C TYR A 208 7.84 -2.95 9.33
N GLY A 209 6.83 -2.30 8.76
CA GLY A 209 5.48 -2.81 8.69
C GLY A 209 5.36 -4.05 7.82
N SER A 210 4.13 -4.49 7.61
CA SER A 210 3.86 -5.50 6.58
C SER A 210 2.57 -5.24 5.84
N TYR A 211 2.56 -5.56 4.55
CA TYR A 211 1.33 -5.78 3.80
C TYR A 211 1.19 -7.27 3.55
N ARG A 212 0.05 -7.82 3.95
CA ARG A 212 -0.40 -9.12 3.48
C ARG A 212 -1.35 -8.90 2.31
N ILE A 213 -0.99 -9.44 1.16
CA ILE A 213 -1.74 -9.36 -0.08
C ILE A 213 -2.23 -10.76 -0.43
N ARG A 214 -3.53 -10.91 -0.61
CA ARG A 214 -4.20 -12.22 -0.77
C ARG A 214 -5.07 -12.22 -2.00
N HIS A 215 -5.02 -13.29 -2.79
CA HIS A 215 -6.03 -13.53 -3.80
C HIS A 215 -7.30 -14.04 -3.12
N LEU A 216 -8.43 -13.37 -3.39
CA LEU A 216 -9.74 -13.67 -2.81
C LEU A 216 -10.64 -14.44 -3.79
N GLY A 217 -10.07 -14.90 -4.91
CA GLY A 217 -10.79 -15.57 -5.99
C GLY A 217 -11.37 -14.63 -7.04
N ARG A 218 -12.09 -15.22 -7.99
CA ARG A 218 -12.75 -14.54 -9.10
C ARG A 218 -14.23 -14.32 -8.80
N LYS A 219 -14.77 -13.22 -9.33
CA LYS A 219 -16.20 -12.89 -9.26
C LYS A 219 -16.71 -12.54 -10.65
N THR A 220 -17.78 -13.20 -11.09
CA THR A 220 -18.47 -12.85 -12.33
C THR A 220 -19.25 -11.54 -12.14
N GLN A 221 -19.13 -10.63 -13.10
CA GLN A 221 -19.92 -9.41 -13.20
C GLN A 221 -21.23 -9.66 -13.94
N SER A 222 -22.16 -8.70 -13.87
CA SER A 222 -23.50 -8.80 -14.49
C SER A 222 -23.48 -9.01 -16.01
N GLU A 223 -22.39 -8.65 -16.68
CA GLU A 223 -22.23 -8.73 -18.14
C GLU A 223 -21.46 -9.99 -18.59
N GLY A 224 -21.19 -10.93 -17.67
CA GLY A 224 -20.49 -12.19 -17.96
C GLY A 224 -18.96 -12.10 -17.95
N SER A 225 -18.38 -10.90 -17.89
CA SER A 225 -16.96 -10.69 -17.56
C SER A 225 -16.66 -11.14 -16.13
N TRP A 226 -15.39 -11.41 -15.81
CA TRP A 226 -14.96 -11.70 -14.44
C TRP A 226 -13.93 -10.68 -13.95
N VAL A 227 -13.85 -10.55 -12.62
CA VAL A 227 -12.82 -9.76 -11.94
C VAL A 227 -12.05 -10.62 -10.96
N ASP A 228 -10.74 -10.40 -10.90
CA ASP A 228 -9.89 -10.93 -9.82
C ASP A 228 -10.02 -10.01 -8.60
N ARG A 229 -10.23 -10.61 -7.43
CA ARG A 229 -10.32 -9.87 -6.16
C ARG A 229 -9.04 -10.07 -5.37
N VAL A 230 -8.41 -8.98 -4.96
CA VAL A 230 -7.18 -9.02 -4.14
C VAL A 230 -7.38 -8.22 -2.86
N GLY A 231 -7.20 -8.88 -1.72
CA GLY A 231 -7.26 -8.25 -0.41
C GLY A 231 -5.88 -7.80 0.05
N VAL A 232 -5.71 -6.52 0.38
CA VAL A 232 -4.51 -5.97 1.01
C VAL A 232 -4.83 -5.61 2.45
N SER A 233 -4.10 -6.15 3.40
CA SER A 233 -4.20 -5.78 4.81
C SER A 233 -2.84 -5.37 5.35
N ALA A 234 -2.76 -4.20 5.97
CA ALA A 234 -1.61 -3.85 6.79
C ALA A 234 -1.51 -4.79 8.00
N GLY A 235 -0.29 -5.09 8.45
CA GLY A 235 -0.01 -5.72 9.74
C GLY A 235 0.79 -4.77 10.61
N GLY A 236 0.28 -4.45 11.80
CA GLY A 236 0.91 -3.60 12.80
C GLY A 236 -0.07 -3.19 13.92
N PRO A 237 0.39 -2.54 15.01
CA PRO A 237 -0.44 -2.19 16.17
C PRO A 237 -1.61 -1.23 15.89
N ARG A 238 -1.75 -0.72 14.65
CA ARG A 238 -2.86 0.14 14.18
C ARG A 238 -3.57 -0.41 12.93
N SER A 239 -3.35 -1.66 12.56
CA SER A 239 -3.81 -2.19 11.28
C SER A 239 -5.29 -2.62 11.29
N GLY A 240 -6.20 -1.66 11.15
CA GLY A 240 -7.60 -1.91 10.80
C GLY A 240 -7.86 -1.87 9.29
N HIS A 241 -6.93 -1.37 8.48
CA HIS A 241 -7.16 -1.13 7.05
C HIS A 241 -6.98 -2.40 6.23
N ALA A 242 -8.10 -3.06 5.94
CA ALA A 242 -8.22 -3.99 4.83
C ALA A 242 -8.81 -3.25 3.61
N LEU A 243 -8.06 -3.27 2.51
CA LEU A 243 -8.48 -2.86 1.18
C LEU A 243 -8.82 -4.11 0.35
N THR A 244 -9.80 -4.01 -0.53
CA THR A 244 -10.08 -5.00 -1.58
C THR A 244 -10.00 -4.32 -2.93
N TYR A 245 -9.11 -4.80 -3.77
CA TYR A 245 -8.92 -4.42 -5.16
C TYR A 245 -9.73 -5.37 -6.04
N GLU A 246 -10.46 -4.84 -7.00
CA GLU A 246 -11.06 -5.63 -8.09
C GLU A 246 -10.33 -5.26 -9.40
N LEU A 247 -9.74 -6.26 -10.05
CA LEU A 247 -8.99 -6.11 -11.29
C LEU A 247 -9.77 -6.78 -12.43
N ASP A 248 -9.77 -6.17 -13.61
CA ASP A 248 -10.31 -6.83 -14.82
C ASP A 248 -9.38 -7.94 -15.33
N GLU A 249 -9.79 -8.62 -16.41
CA GLU A 249 -9.04 -9.71 -17.03
C GLU A 249 -7.64 -9.29 -17.54
N LYS A 250 -7.42 -7.99 -17.75
CA LYS A 250 -6.14 -7.39 -18.17
C LYS A 250 -5.33 -6.87 -16.98
N GLY A 251 -5.81 -7.07 -15.76
CA GLY A 251 -5.16 -6.57 -14.54
C GLY A 251 -5.38 -5.07 -14.28
N ARG A 252 -6.29 -4.40 -15.00
CA ARG A 252 -6.61 -2.98 -14.78
C ARG A 252 -7.49 -2.83 -13.55
N LEU A 253 -7.23 -1.80 -12.76
CA LEU A 253 -7.96 -1.53 -11.52
C LEU A 253 -9.37 -1.00 -11.78
N LEU A 254 -10.40 -1.74 -11.35
CA LEU A 254 -11.81 -1.35 -11.51
C LEU A 254 -12.43 -0.79 -10.22
N LEU A 255 -11.91 -1.18 -9.06
CA LEU A 255 -12.46 -0.76 -7.77
C LEU A 255 -11.42 -0.95 -6.67
N VAL A 256 -11.32 0.01 -5.76
CA VAL A 256 -10.72 -0.21 -4.42
C VAL A 256 -11.78 0.02 -3.37
N SER A 257 -11.96 -0.90 -2.44
CA SER A 257 -12.95 -0.78 -1.36
C SER A 257 -12.33 -1.05 0.00
N THR A 258 -12.85 -0.40 1.04
CA THR A 258 -12.45 -0.64 2.44
C THR A 258 -13.54 -1.40 3.18
N HIS A 259 -13.18 -2.08 4.27
CA HIS A 259 -14.15 -2.71 5.17
C HIS A 259 -15.17 -1.73 5.79
N GLN A 260 -14.91 -0.42 5.74
CA GLN A 260 -15.78 0.63 6.28
C GLN A 260 -16.75 1.20 5.24
N GLY A 261 -16.87 0.55 4.07
CA GLY A 261 -17.79 0.96 3.02
C GLY A 261 -17.31 2.12 2.14
N LEU A 262 -16.08 2.61 2.34
CA LEU A 262 -15.46 3.55 1.41
C LEU A 262 -15.08 2.80 0.13
N ARG A 263 -15.41 3.38 -1.03
CA ARG A 263 -15.14 2.84 -2.36
C ARG A 263 -14.49 3.89 -3.23
N TRP A 264 -13.46 3.50 -3.96
CA TRP A 264 -12.80 4.27 -5.01
C TRP A 264 -13.16 3.66 -6.34
N THR A 265 -13.96 4.38 -7.12
CA THR A 265 -14.37 3.96 -8.46
C THR A 265 -13.63 4.79 -9.50
N PRO A 266 -13.05 4.17 -10.55
CA PRO A 266 -12.49 4.88 -11.68
C PRO A 266 -13.50 5.89 -12.22
N ALA A 267 -13.00 7.08 -12.57
CA ALA A 267 -13.76 8.16 -13.17
C ALA A 267 -12.88 8.84 -14.22
N SER A 268 -13.48 9.59 -15.12
CA SER A 268 -12.74 10.51 -15.99
C SER A 268 -12.34 11.78 -15.21
N GLU A 269 -11.31 12.48 -15.69
CA GLU A 269 -10.94 13.80 -15.18
C GLU A 269 -12.13 14.77 -15.21
N VAL A 270 -12.91 14.76 -16.29
CA VAL A 270 -14.10 15.61 -16.47
C VAL A 270 -15.15 15.34 -15.40
N GLU A 271 -15.39 14.06 -15.05
CA GLU A 271 -16.33 13.72 -13.97
C GLU A 271 -15.81 14.15 -12.60
N VAL A 272 -14.52 13.97 -12.33
CA VAL A 272 -13.92 14.41 -11.07
C VAL A 272 -13.97 15.93 -10.94
N THR A 273 -13.54 16.67 -11.96
CA THR A 273 -13.50 18.14 -11.95
C THR A 273 -14.89 18.78 -11.93
N ARG A 274 -15.92 18.12 -12.50
CA ARG A 274 -17.31 18.55 -12.34
C ARG A 274 -17.74 18.60 -10.88
N VAL A 275 -17.29 17.65 -10.06
CA VAL A 275 -17.63 17.58 -8.62
C VAL A 275 -16.62 18.34 -7.76
N PHE A 276 -15.35 18.34 -8.17
CA PHE A 276 -14.22 18.95 -7.47
C PHE A 276 -13.41 19.82 -8.45
N PRO A 277 -13.83 21.07 -8.72
CA PRO A 277 -13.28 21.90 -9.79
C PRO A 277 -11.77 22.15 -9.74
N ARG A 278 -11.15 22.05 -8.57
CA ARG A 278 -9.70 22.27 -8.37
C ARG A 278 -8.87 20.98 -8.39
N ALA A 279 -9.46 19.82 -8.66
CA ALA A 279 -8.76 18.54 -8.54
C ALA A 279 -7.53 18.46 -9.47
N SER A 280 -7.68 18.88 -10.74
CA SER A 280 -6.58 18.94 -11.71
C SER A 280 -5.50 19.94 -11.29
N ASP A 281 -5.89 21.13 -10.81
CA ASP A 281 -4.92 22.12 -10.30
C ASP A 281 -4.07 21.54 -9.16
N TYR A 282 -4.72 20.88 -8.19
CA TYR A 282 -4.02 20.25 -7.07
C TYR A 282 -3.07 19.15 -7.54
N LEU A 283 -3.49 18.31 -8.50
CA LEU A 283 -2.60 17.30 -9.06
C LEU A 283 -1.37 17.97 -9.69
N LEU A 284 -1.56 18.97 -10.56
CA LEU A 284 -0.46 19.66 -11.24
C LEU A 284 0.50 20.38 -10.27
N GLU A 285 -0.03 20.99 -9.21
CA GLU A 285 0.78 21.61 -8.14
C GLU A 285 1.63 20.60 -7.38
N LEU A 286 1.11 19.37 -7.22
CA LEU A 286 1.70 18.30 -6.44
C LEU A 286 2.46 17.27 -7.27
N MET A 287 2.49 17.38 -8.60
CA MET A 287 3.27 16.49 -9.45
C MET A 287 4.78 16.69 -9.22
N PRO A 288 5.57 15.61 -9.15
CA PRO A 288 7.01 15.71 -8.98
C PRO A 288 7.64 16.38 -10.20
N ARG A 289 8.69 17.17 -9.96
CA ARG A 289 9.46 17.80 -11.05
C ARG A 289 10.10 16.71 -11.91
N GLY A 290 10.03 16.87 -13.24
CA GLY A 290 10.64 15.93 -14.20
C GLY A 290 9.68 14.87 -14.76
N LEU A 291 8.47 14.78 -14.21
CA LEU A 291 7.37 14.08 -14.87
C LEU A 291 6.88 14.94 -16.05
N PRO A 292 6.62 14.36 -17.25
CA PRO A 292 5.93 15.08 -18.31
C PRO A 292 4.66 15.71 -17.73
N ARG A 293 4.40 16.97 -18.01
CA ARG A 293 3.12 17.58 -17.62
C ARG A 293 2.10 17.24 -18.71
N PRO A 294 0.82 17.02 -18.36
CA PRO A 294 -0.23 17.00 -19.36
C PRO A 294 -0.14 18.30 -20.16
N ASP A 295 -0.18 18.21 -21.50
CA ASP A 295 -0.24 19.41 -22.34
C ASP A 295 -1.48 20.21 -21.94
N ALA A 296 -1.26 21.44 -21.47
CA ALA A 296 -2.35 22.33 -21.07
C ALA A 296 -3.33 22.62 -22.22
N ASP A 297 -2.87 22.45 -23.46
CA ASP A 297 -3.60 22.70 -24.71
C ASP A 297 -4.51 21.52 -25.14
N LEU A 298 -4.47 20.37 -24.44
CA LEU A 298 -5.39 19.25 -24.64
C LEU A 298 -6.49 19.17 -23.57
N LEU A 299 -6.52 20.11 -22.62
CA LEU A 299 -7.72 20.35 -21.84
C LEU A 299 -8.77 20.84 -22.83
N PRO A 300 -9.90 20.13 -23.03
CA PRO A 300 -10.93 20.61 -23.94
C PRO A 300 -11.25 22.04 -23.55
N ASP A 301 -11.16 22.96 -24.52
CA ASP A 301 -11.58 24.36 -24.40
C ASP A 301 -12.74 24.39 -23.44
N ARG A 302 -12.58 25.12 -22.32
CA ARG A 302 -13.60 25.33 -21.30
C ARG A 302 -14.96 25.24 -21.98
N LEU A 303 -15.66 24.12 -21.80
CA LEU A 303 -17.04 23.98 -22.24
C LEU A 303 -17.74 25.17 -21.60
N GLU A 304 -18.09 26.16 -22.42
CA GLU A 304 -18.94 27.27 -22.01
C GLU A 304 -20.19 26.61 -21.44
N LEU A 305 -20.25 26.55 -20.11
CA LEU A 305 -21.43 26.07 -19.43
C LEU A 305 -22.56 27.01 -19.85
N PRO A 306 -23.71 26.49 -20.30
CA PRO A 306 -24.86 27.37 -20.54
C PRO A 306 -25.15 28.13 -19.25
N ASP A 307 -25.28 29.45 -19.37
CA ASP A 307 -25.64 30.35 -18.28
C ASP A 307 -26.92 29.83 -17.57
N PRO A 308 -27.00 29.97 -16.24
CA PRO A 308 -28.12 29.47 -15.43
C PRO A 308 -29.48 30.09 -15.78
#